data_AF-A0A7J4VD75-F1
#
_entry.id   AF-A0A7J4VD75-F1
#
_cell.length_a   1.000
_cell.length_b   1.000
_cell.length_c   1.000
_cell.angle_alpha   90.00
_cell.angle_beta   90.00
_cell.angle_gamma   90.00
#
_symmetry.space_group_name_H-M   'P 1'
#
loop_
_entity.id
_entity.type
_entity.pdbx_description
1 polymer ?
#
loop_
_entity_poly.entity_id
_entity_poly.type
_entity_poly.pdbx_seq_one_letter_code
_entity_poly.pdbx_strand_id
1 'polypeptide(L)'
;MDSVIIPDKNVSFQAHIQPVMLLKCAFSGCHDDQSRAGGMSFTNYFNTVADLTIVVPFEPQNSRLIWSIEGISGGTPMPPPAYPRMTANQIKGFRTWIGEGAKNN
;
A
#
# COMPACT_ATOMS: atom_id res chain seq x y z
N MET A 1 12.81 10.01 3.39
CA MET A 1 11.43 9.51 3.27
C MET A 1 11.36 7.99 3.35
N ASP A 2 12.28 7.24 2.75
CA ASP A 2 12.31 5.76 2.91
C ASP A 2 12.63 5.29 4.35
N SER A 3 13.11 6.20 5.20
CA SER A 3 13.46 5.96 6.61
C SER A 3 12.33 6.26 7.60
N VAL A 4 11.12 6.56 7.14
CA VAL A 4 9.97 6.77 8.04
C VAL A 4 9.68 5.45 8.73
N ILE A 5 9.81 5.43 10.06
CA ILE A 5 9.48 4.28 10.88
C ILE A 5 7.97 4.28 11.11
N ILE A 6 7.31 3.25 10.59
CA ILE A 6 5.89 3.03 10.83
C ILE A 6 5.73 2.35 12.20
N PRO A 7 4.88 2.87 13.10
CA PRO A 7 4.69 2.29 14.42
C PRO A 7 3.97 0.93 14.34
N ASP A 8 4.12 0.13 15.39
CA ASP A 8 3.51 -1.20 15.46
C ASP A 8 2.00 -1.19 15.72
N LYS A 9 1.42 -0.02 16.04
CA LYS A 9 -0.01 0.22 16.27
C LYS A 9 -0.37 1.68 16.02
N ASN A 10 -1.66 1.97 15.88
CA ASN A 10 -2.23 3.27 15.59
C ASN A 10 -1.59 3.90 14.34
N VAL A 11 -1.51 3.13 13.26
CA VAL A 11 -0.88 3.57 12.03
C VAL A 11 -1.78 4.60 11.34
N SER A 12 -1.33 5.86 11.34
CA SER A 12 -1.90 6.94 10.53
C SER A 12 -1.69 6.70 9.03
N PHE A 13 -2.77 6.81 8.26
CA PHE A 13 -2.67 6.80 6.80
C PHE A 13 -1.88 8.00 6.29
N GLN A 14 -2.22 9.20 6.74
CA GLN A 14 -1.62 10.43 6.23
C GLN A 14 -0.13 10.55 6.58
N ALA A 15 0.26 10.16 7.80
CA ALA A 15 1.62 10.30 8.28
C ALA A 15 2.54 9.14 7.88
N HIS A 16 2.01 7.92 7.73
CA HIS A 16 2.85 6.73 7.56
C HIS A 16 2.62 5.98 6.23
N ILE A 17 1.37 5.83 5.79
CA ILE A 17 1.04 5.00 4.61
C ILE A 17 1.12 5.79 3.31
N GLN A 18 0.47 6.95 3.26
CA GLN A 18 0.42 7.79 2.06
C GLN A 18 1.83 8.19 1.57
N PRO A 19 2.80 8.58 2.42
CA PRO A 19 4.14 8.90 1.95
C PRO A 19 4.84 7.72 1.25
N VAL A 20 4.62 6.49 1.74
CA VAL A 20 5.17 5.28 1.11
C VAL A 20 4.47 4.98 -0.20
N MET A 21 3.12 5.11 -0.25
CA MET A 21 2.35 4.96 -1.50
C MET A 21 2.82 5.95 -2.58
N LEU A 22 3.02 7.22 -2.24
CA LEU A 22 3.51 8.23 -3.19
C LEU A 22 4.91 7.93 -3.70
N LEU A 23 5.79 7.44 -2.82
CA LEU A 23 7.18 7.17 -3.17
C LEU A 23 7.37 5.88 -3.98
N LYS A 24 6.60 4.83 -3.67
CA LYS A 24 6.84 3.47 -4.18
C LYS A 24 5.80 2.98 -5.18
N CYS A 25 4.64 3.63 -5.27
CA CYS A 25 3.51 3.11 -6.04
C CYS A 25 2.91 4.16 -7.00
N ALA A 26 2.63 5.36 -6.49
CA ALA A 26 1.87 6.39 -7.19
C ALA A 26 2.76 7.38 -7.95
N PHE A 27 3.51 6.85 -8.92
CA PHE A 27 4.33 7.64 -9.84
C PHE A 27 3.98 7.32 -11.31
N SER A 28 4.42 8.19 -12.20
CA SER A 28 4.12 8.10 -13.64
C SER A 28 4.55 6.77 -14.24
N GLY A 29 3.68 6.17 -15.03
CA GLY A 29 3.82 4.82 -15.58
C GLY A 29 3.38 3.69 -14.63
N CYS A 30 2.99 4.00 -13.39
CA CYS A 30 2.56 3.03 -12.39
C CYS A 30 1.16 3.38 -11.85
N HIS A 31 0.95 3.50 -10.54
CA HIS A 31 -0.36 3.63 -9.92
C HIS A 31 -0.70 5.07 -9.53
N ASP A 32 -0.35 6.03 -10.40
CA ASP A 32 -0.78 7.42 -10.26
C ASP A 32 -2.15 7.66 -10.93
N ASP A 33 -2.69 8.88 -10.82
CA ASP A 33 -4.01 9.21 -11.37
C ASP A 33 -4.09 9.24 -12.89
N GLN A 34 -2.95 9.38 -13.58
CA GLN A 34 -2.89 9.41 -15.04
C GLN A 34 -2.70 8.02 -15.63
N SER A 35 -1.68 7.29 -15.17
CA SER A 35 -1.28 6.01 -15.75
C SER A 35 -2.17 4.87 -15.26
N ARG A 36 -2.60 4.94 -14.00
CA ARG A 36 -3.51 4.00 -13.35
C ARG A 36 -3.22 2.53 -13.71
N ALA A 37 -1.97 2.09 -13.59
CA ALA A 37 -1.58 0.72 -13.93
C ALA A 37 -2.49 -0.29 -13.20
N GLY A 38 -3.04 -1.25 -13.94
CA GLY A 38 -4.03 -2.19 -13.41
C GLY A 38 -5.36 -1.55 -12.99
N GLY A 39 -5.68 -0.34 -13.46
CA GLY A 39 -6.90 0.41 -13.14
C GLY A 39 -6.86 1.16 -11.79
N MET A 40 -5.76 1.04 -11.04
CA MET A 40 -5.65 1.50 -9.66
C MET A 40 -4.88 2.82 -9.56
N SER A 41 -5.29 3.67 -8.60
CA SER A 41 -4.52 4.85 -8.19
C SER A 41 -4.30 4.81 -6.68
N PHE A 42 -3.08 5.14 -6.25
CA PHE A 42 -2.70 5.24 -4.83
C PHE A 42 -2.27 6.67 -4.44
N THR A 43 -2.67 7.67 -5.23
CA THR A 43 -2.33 9.09 -4.99
C THR A 43 -3.01 9.68 -3.75
N ASN A 44 -4.13 9.10 -3.33
CA ASN A 44 -4.89 9.53 -2.16
C ASN A 44 -5.63 8.36 -1.50
N TYR A 45 -6.16 8.63 -0.30
CA TYR A 45 -6.93 7.68 0.50
C TYR A 45 -8.11 7.08 -0.26
N PHE A 46 -8.98 7.93 -0.83
CA PHE A 46 -10.23 7.50 -1.44
C PHE A 46 -10.00 6.56 -2.62
N ASN A 47 -9.00 6.85 -3.45
CA ASN A 47 -8.60 5.96 -4.54
C ASN A 47 -8.03 4.63 -4.01
N THR A 48 -7.24 4.68 -2.94
CA THR A 48 -6.59 3.49 -2.35
C THR A 48 -7.61 2.49 -1.79
N VAL A 49 -8.69 2.97 -1.18
CA VAL A 49 -9.71 2.12 -0.55
C VAL A 49 -10.98 1.94 -1.39
N ALA A 50 -10.99 2.43 -2.63
CA ALA A 50 -12.16 2.36 -3.52
C ALA A 50 -12.56 0.92 -3.90
N ASP A 51 -11.58 0.02 -3.98
CA ASP A 51 -11.78 -1.38 -4.33
C ASP A 51 -11.52 -2.27 -3.11
N LEU A 52 -12.61 -2.87 -2.59
CA LEU A 52 -12.58 -3.76 -1.44
C LEU A 52 -11.84 -5.08 -1.71
N THR A 53 -11.43 -5.39 -2.93
CA THR A 53 -10.54 -6.52 -3.22
C THR A 53 -9.07 -6.15 -3.07
N ILE A 54 -8.72 -4.86 -3.17
CA ILE A 54 -7.35 -4.36 -3.06
C ILE A 54 -7.01 -4.09 -1.59
N VAL A 55 -7.90 -3.39 -0.88
CA VAL A 55 -7.83 -3.13 0.56
C VAL A 55 -9.13 -3.61 1.20
N VAL A 56 -9.06 -4.68 1.98
CA VAL A 56 -10.16 -5.20 2.80
C VAL A 56 -9.93 -4.74 4.24
N PRO A 57 -10.66 -3.74 4.75
CA PRO A 57 -10.51 -3.28 6.13
C PRO A 57 -10.65 -4.43 7.13
N PHE A 58 -9.80 -4.44 8.17
CA PHE A 58 -9.71 -5.48 9.21
C PHE A 58 -9.24 -6.87 8.73
N GLU A 59 -9.02 -7.08 7.43
CA GLU A 59 -8.65 -8.37 6.85
C GLU A 59 -7.40 -8.24 5.95
N PRO A 60 -6.21 -7.94 6.52
CA PRO A 60 -4.98 -7.78 5.75
C PRO A 60 -4.62 -9.02 4.93
N GLN A 61 -4.95 -10.22 5.43
CA GLN A 61 -4.75 -11.48 4.72
C GLN A 61 -5.63 -11.65 3.47
N ASN A 62 -6.73 -10.91 3.35
CA ASN A 62 -7.63 -10.96 2.19
C ASN A 62 -7.42 -9.78 1.24
N SER A 63 -6.48 -8.88 1.55
CA SER A 63 -6.18 -7.70 0.76
C SER A 63 -5.11 -7.99 -0.31
N ARG A 64 -5.47 -7.86 -1.59
CA ARG A 64 -4.51 -8.08 -2.71
C ARG A 64 -3.31 -7.14 -2.67
N LEU A 65 -3.45 -5.96 -2.07
CA LEU A 65 -2.34 -5.05 -1.82
C LEU A 65 -1.25 -5.74 -0.99
N ILE A 66 -1.63 -6.44 0.08
CA ILE A 66 -0.70 -7.17 0.95
C ILE A 66 -0.03 -8.30 0.18
N TRP A 67 -0.80 -9.07 -0.60
CA TRP A 67 -0.23 -10.16 -1.39
C TRP A 67 0.83 -9.69 -2.37
N SER A 68 0.57 -8.54 -3.02
CA SER A 68 1.47 -7.95 -4.00
C SER A 68 2.76 -7.43 -3.36
N ILE A 69 2.68 -6.73 -2.23
CA ILE A 69 3.88 -6.18 -1.56
C ILE A 69 4.70 -7.25 -0.81
N GLU A 70 4.07 -8.34 -0.39
CA GLU A 70 4.76 -9.51 0.18
C GLU A 70 5.29 -10.48 -0.90
N GLY A 71 4.84 -10.33 -2.15
CA GLY A 71 5.24 -11.19 -3.26
C GLY A 71 4.77 -12.64 -3.12
N ILE A 72 3.61 -12.85 -2.48
CA ILE A 72 3.05 -14.19 -2.26
C ILE A 72 2.04 -14.58 -3.34
N SER A 73 1.67 -15.87 -3.38
CA SER A 73 0.73 -16.41 -4.36
C SER A 73 -0.63 -15.70 -4.31
N GLY A 74 -1.17 -15.37 -5.49
CA GLY A 74 -2.42 -14.61 -5.64
C GLY A 74 -2.22 -13.10 -5.89
N GLY A 75 -1.00 -12.57 -5.68
CA GLY A 75 -0.61 -11.20 -6.04
C GLY A 75 0.46 -11.19 -7.14
N THR A 76 0.47 -10.13 -7.97
CA THR A 76 1.63 -9.81 -8.82
C THR A 76 2.64 -9.07 -7.95
N PRO A 77 3.90 -9.54 -7.80
CA PRO A 77 4.87 -8.91 -6.90
C PRO A 77 5.10 -7.43 -7.24
N MET A 78 4.90 -6.56 -6.26
CA MET A 78 5.08 -5.12 -6.37
C MET A 78 6.02 -4.57 -5.28
N PRO A 79 6.84 -3.54 -5.55
CA PRO A 79 7.14 -3.01 -6.88
C PRO A 79 7.77 -4.08 -7.81
N PRO A 80 7.73 -3.90 -9.15
CA PRO A 80 8.34 -4.86 -10.07
C PRO A 80 9.84 -5.02 -9.79
N PRO A 81 10.48 -6.13 -10.20
CA PRO A 81 11.88 -6.44 -9.85
C PRO A 81 12.92 -5.36 -10.15
N ALA A 82 12.66 -4.49 -11.13
CA ALA A 82 13.53 -3.38 -11.50
C ALA A 82 13.46 -2.17 -10.54
N TYR A 83 12.52 -2.16 -9.59
CA TYR A 83 12.29 -1.06 -8.66
C TYR A 83 12.70 -1.43 -7.22
N PRO A 84 13.11 -0.46 -6.39
CA PRO A 84 13.45 -0.71 -4.99
C PRO A 84 12.30 -1.38 -4.25
N ARG A 85 12.61 -2.48 -3.56
CA ARG A 85 11.65 -3.20 -2.72
C ARG A 85 11.26 -2.36 -1.50
N MET A 86 10.10 -2.71 -0.93
CA MET A 86 9.68 -2.17 0.35
C MET A 86 10.51 -2.79 1.49
N THR A 87 10.71 -2.04 2.56
CA THR A 87 11.35 -2.55 3.77
C THR A 87 10.37 -3.43 4.56
N ALA A 88 10.89 -4.30 5.43
CA ALA A 88 10.05 -5.10 6.32
C ALA A 88 9.15 -4.24 7.23
N ASN A 89 9.65 -3.07 7.68
CA ASN A 89 8.84 -2.13 8.48
C ASN A 89 7.69 -1.53 7.66
N GLN A 90 7.94 -1.16 6.39
CA GLN A 90 6.89 -0.67 5.50
C GLN A 90 5.80 -1.73 5.31
N ILE A 91 6.18 -2.95 4.93
CA ILE A 91 5.23 -4.07 4.72
C ILE A 91 4.40 -4.33 5.99
N LYS A 92 5.06 -4.41 7.16
CA LYS A 92 4.39 -4.56 8.45
C LYS A 92 3.40 -3.42 8.72
N GLY A 93 3.81 -2.17 8.43
CA GLY A 93 2.98 -0.99 8.58
C GLY A 93 1.70 -1.04 7.74
N PHE A 94 1.78 -1.46 6.48
CA PHE A 94 0.59 -1.68 5.64
C PHE A 94 -0.33 -2.76 6.22
N ARG A 95 0.22 -3.90 6.66
CA ARG A 95 -0.59 -4.94 7.33
C ARG A 95 -1.30 -4.40 8.57
N THR A 96 -0.59 -3.68 9.42
CA THR A 96 -1.14 -3.10 10.65
C THR A 96 -2.23 -2.08 10.34
N TRP A 97 -1.99 -1.14 9.42
CA TRP A 97 -2.99 -0.15 9.04
C TRP A 97 -4.29 -0.79 8.53
N ILE A 98 -4.18 -1.79 7.64
CA ILE A 98 -5.36 -2.53 7.17
C ILE A 98 -6.04 -3.28 8.31
N GLY A 99 -5.26 -3.97 9.16
CA GLY A 99 -5.75 -4.67 10.34
C GLY A 99 -6.46 -3.75 11.35
N GLU A 100 -6.10 -2.47 11.39
CA GLU A 100 -6.72 -1.43 12.22
C GLU A 100 -7.96 -0.79 11.57
N GLY A 101 -8.38 -1.31 10.41
CA GLY A 101 -9.58 -0.87 9.69
C GLY A 101 -9.30 0.09 8.54
N ALA A 102 -8.05 0.17 8.08
CA ALA A 102 -7.65 1.01 6.93
C ALA A 102 -8.14 2.47 7.06
N LYS A 103 -7.98 3.08 8.23
CA LYS A 103 -8.55 4.40 8.57
C LYS A 103 -7.87 5.54 7.80
N ASN A 104 -8.62 6.61 7.54
CA ASN A 104 -8.06 7.89 7.09
C ASN A 104 -7.79 8.81 8.29
N ASN A 105 -6.56 8.76 8.82
CA ASN A 105 -6.15 9.45 10.05
C ASN A 105 -4.69 9.90 10.00
#